data_AF-A0A699TRW4-F1
#
_entry.id   AF-A0A699TRW4-F1
#
_cell.length_a   1.000
_cell.length_b   1.000
_cell.length_c   1.000
_cell.angle_alpha   90.00
_cell.angle_beta   90.00
_cell.angle_gamma   90.00
#
_symmetry.space_group_name_H-M   'P 1'
#
loop_
_entity.id
_entity.type
_entity.pdbx_description
1 polymer ?
#
loop_
_entity_poly.entity_id
_entity_poly.type
_entity_poly.pdbx_seq_one_letter_code
_entity_poly.pdbx_strand_id
1 'polypeptide(L)' 'MFAEEADKIEKYIDGLPDTIYESVVASKPKTMQEAIEIATELMDKKDRNRDAMSVEFKDILGENVLS' A
#
# COMPACT_ATOMS: atom_id res chain seq x y z
N MET A 1 11.06 -19.03 -4.71
CA MET A 1 10.18 -18.31 -3.78
C MET A 1 10.09 -16.88 -4.28
N PHE A 2 9.10 -16.57 -5.13
CA PHE A 2 8.86 -15.23 -5.69
C PHE A 2 7.38 -15.06 -6.09
N ALA A 3 6.69 -16.16 -6.42
CA ALA A 3 5.27 -16.13 -6.75
C ALA A 3 4.38 -15.72 -5.55
N GLU A 4 4.64 -16.22 -4.34
CA GLU A 4 3.81 -15.90 -3.17
C GLU A 4 3.92 -14.44 -2.72
N GLU A 5 5.05 -13.78 -2.98
CA GLU A 5 5.24 -12.38 -2.60
C GLU A 5 4.62 -11.44 -3.63
N ALA A 6 4.79 -11.75 -4.92
CA ALA A 6 4.12 -11.02 -6.00
C ALA A 6 2.58 -11.08 -5.89
N ASP A 7 2.02 -12.25 -5.56
CA ASP A 7 0.57 -12.43 -5.39
C ASP A 7 0.02 -11.57 -4.23
N LYS A 8 0.78 -11.48 -3.12
CA LYS A 8 0.45 -10.60 -2.00
C LYS A 8 0.52 -9.12 -2.37
N ILE A 9 1.52 -8.72 -3.16
CA ILE A 9 1.67 -7.35 -3.66
C ILE A 9 0.50 -7.01 -4.57
N GLU A 10 0.13 -7.89 -5.49
CA GLU A 10 -1.00 -7.67 -6.40
C GLU A 10 -2.31 -7.46 -5.64
N LYS A 11 -2.61 -8.31 -4.65
CA LYS A 11 -3.81 -8.17 -3.80
C LYS A 11 -3.80 -6.90 -2.94
N TYR A 12 -2.61 -6.48 -2.52
CA TYR A 12 -2.45 -5.23 -1.78
C TYR A 12 -2.71 -4.01 -2.68
N ILE A 13 -2.16 -4.01 -3.90
CA ILE A 13 -2.35 -2.93 -4.88
C ILE A 13 -3.83 -2.87 -5.31
N ASP A 14 -4.46 -4.02 -5.60
CA ASP A 14 -5.86 -4.10 -6.00
C ASP A 14 -6.84 -3.54 -4.94
N GLY A 15 -6.45 -3.56 -3.67
CA GLY A 15 -7.22 -2.95 -2.57
C GLY A 15 -7.04 -1.43 -2.43
N LEU A 16 -6.16 -0.79 -3.21
CA LEU A 16 -5.87 0.63 -3.08
C LEU A 16 -6.88 1.51 -3.82
N PRO A 17 -7.16 2.72 -3.31
CA PRO A 17 -7.86 3.72 -4.09
C PRO A 17 -7.12 4.00 -5.40
N ASP A 18 -7.85 4.17 -6.52
CA ASP A 18 -7.29 4.44 -7.86
C ASP A 18 -6.22 5.54 -7.85
N THR A 19 -6.44 6.54 -7.01
CA THR A 19 -5.54 7.70 -6.81
C THR A 19 -4.12 7.33 -6.38
N ILE A 20 -3.94 6.20 -5.72
CA ILE A 20 -2.65 5.68 -5.22
C ILE A 20 -2.25 4.43 -6.00
N TYR A 21 -3.22 3.63 -6.45
CA TYR A 21 -3.04 2.46 -7.30
C TYR A 21 -2.08 2.74 -8.46
N GLU A 22 -2.40 3.75 -9.28
CA GLU A 22 -1.61 4.07 -10.47
C GLU A 22 -0.16 4.40 -10.14
N SER A 23 0.06 5.10 -9.02
CA SER A 23 1.40 5.50 -8.60
C SER A 23 2.19 4.35 -7.99
N VAL A 24 1.54 3.43 -7.26
CA VAL A 24 2.19 2.23 -6.72
C VAL A 24 2.55 1.25 -7.85
N VAL A 25 1.63 1.02 -8.80
CA VAL A 25 1.88 0.17 -9.99
C VAL A 25 3.01 0.72 -10.84
N ALA A 26 3.06 2.04 -11.05
CA ALA A 26 4.11 2.69 -11.84
C ALA A 26 5.52 2.46 -11.26
N SER A 27 5.63 2.43 -9.93
CA SER A 27 6.89 2.19 -9.23
C SER A 27 7.33 0.73 -9.22
N LYS A 28 6.43 -0.22 -9.56
CA LYS A 28 6.70 -1.66 -9.64
C LYS A 28 7.47 -2.19 -8.41
N PRO A 29 6.86 -2.12 -7.22
CA PRO A 29 7.49 -2.59 -6.00
C PRO A 29 7.85 -4.07 -6.12
N LYS A 30 9.05 -4.43 -5.66
CA LYS A 30 9.54 -5.81 -5.65
C LYS A 30 9.18 -6.53 -4.36
N THR A 31 8.88 -5.76 -3.31
CA THR A 31 8.55 -6.25 -1.98
C THR A 31 7.29 -5.56 -1.46
N MET A 32 6.61 -6.21 -0.52
CA MET A 32 5.46 -5.61 0.18
C MET A 32 5.84 -4.31 0.90
N GLN A 33 7.05 -4.24 1.45
CA GLN A 33 7.54 -3.04 2.15
C GLN A 33 7.68 -1.85 1.21
N GLU A 34 8.22 -2.05 0.01
CA GLU A 34 8.28 -0.97 -1.00
C GLU A 34 6.89 -0.50 -1.38
N ALA A 35 5.92 -1.41 -1.59
CA ALA A 35 4.55 -1.04 -1.92
C ALA A 35 3.92 -0.18 -0.81
N ILE A 36 4.15 -0.54 0.46
CA ILE A 36 3.67 0.19 1.64
C ILE A 36 4.36 1.55 1.77
N GLU A 37 5.67 1.62 1.56
CA GLU A 37 6.44 2.86 1.65
C GLU A 37 6.01 3.85 0.57
N ILE A 38 5.85 3.39 -0.68
CA ILE A 38 5.36 4.21 -1.80
C ILE A 38 3.94 4.71 -1.51
N ALA A 39 3.04 3.83 -1.07
CA ALA A 39 1.67 4.24 -0.72
C ALA A 39 1.65 5.27 0.41
N THR A 40 2.51 5.10 1.42
CA THR A 40 2.64 6.03 2.55
C THR A 40 3.25 7.36 2.14
N GLU A 41 4.27 7.37 1.28
CA GLU A 41 4.88 8.60 0.76
C GLU A 41 3.90 9.40 -0.10
N LEU A 42 3.05 8.71 -0.87
CA LEU A 42 1.97 9.34 -1.64
C LEU A 42 0.86 9.91 -0.76
N MET A 43 0.56 9.27 0.38
CA MET A 43 -0.35 9.82 1.39
C MET A 43 0.25 11.04 2.09
N ASP A 44 1.52 10.97 2.50
CA ASP A 44 2.23 12.05 3.20
C ASP A 44 2.36 13.31 2.33
N LYS A 45 2.60 13.13 1.02
CA LYS A 45 2.57 14.22 0.02
C LYS A 45 1.20 14.88 -0.12
N LYS A 46 0.11 14.19 0.21
CA LYS A 46 -1.26 14.74 0.20
C LYS A 46 -1.73 15.24 1.56
N ASP A 47 -0.98 15.01 2.64
CA ASP A 47 -1.51 15.16 3.98
C ASP A 47 -1.59 16.59 4.49
N ARG A 48 -2.81 17.11 4.31
CA ARG A 48 -3.54 17.82 5.37
C ARG A 48 -4.69 16.97 5.95
N ASN A 49 -4.81 15.66 5.69
CA ASN A 49 -5.98 14.88 6.12
C ASN A 49 -5.69 13.36 6.33
N ARG A 50 -4.72 13.08 7.21
CA ARG A 50 -4.09 11.76 7.44
C ARG A 50 -4.97 10.72 8.15
N ASP A 51 -6.03 11.16 8.80
CA ASP A 51 -6.80 10.33 9.73
C ASP A 51 -7.79 9.37 9.06
N ALA A 52 -8.36 9.70 7.90
CA ALA A 52 -9.36 8.84 7.25
C ALA A 52 -8.74 7.71 6.42
N MET A 53 -7.64 7.98 5.71
CA MET A 53 -7.02 7.01 4.80
C MET A 53 -6.19 5.94 5.54
N SER A 54 -5.62 6.30 6.69
CA SER A 54 -4.84 5.37 7.52
C SER A 54 -5.71 4.28 8.18
N VAL A 55 -7.02 4.55 8.36
CA VAL A 55 -7.99 3.58 8.90
C VAL A 55 -8.29 2.51 7.84
N GLU A 56 -8.64 2.93 6.62
CA GLU A 56 -8.91 2.01 5.50
C GLU A 56 -7.71 1.12 5.17
N PHE A 57 -6.50 1.68 5.23
CA PHE A 57 -5.28 0.91 4.98
C PHE A 57 -4.98 -0.15 6.05
N LYS A 58 -5.31 0.13 7.31
CA LYS A 58 -5.14 -0.83 8.41
C LYS A 58 -6.10 -2.01 8.27
N ASP A 59 -7.32 -1.77 7.77
CA ASP A 59 -8.30 -2.81 7.50
C ASP A 59 -7.85 -3.74 6.35
N ILE A 60 -7.18 -3.18 5.32
CA ILE A 60 -6.57 -3.96 4.23
C ILE A 60 -5.33 -4.75 4.70
N LEU A 61 -4.52 -4.16 5.57
CA LEU A 61 -3.27 -4.76 6.08
C LEU A 61 -3.47 -5.73 7.24
N GLY A 62 -4.70 -5.92 7.74
CA GLY A 62 -5.06 -6.96 8.71
C GLY A 62 -4.03 -7.17 9.81
N GLU A 63 -3.97 -6.26 10.79
CA GLU A 63 -3.25 -6.41 12.08
C GLU A 63 -1.89 -7.14 12.07
N ASN A 64 -1.06 -7.03 11.03
CA ASN A 64 0.24 -7.73 11.01
C ASN A 64 1.45 -6.83 10.71
N VAL A 65 1.36 -5.54 11.03
CA VAL A 65 2.51 -4.61 10.89
C VAL A 65 2.90 -3.92 12.20
N LEU A 66 2.20 -4.15 13.32
CA LEU A 66 2.62 -3.63 14.63
C LEU A 66 2.33 -4.61 15.79
N SER A 67 3.13 -5.69 15.88
CA SER A 67 3.53 -6.34 17.15
C SER A 67 4.73 -7.25 16.89
#